data_AF-A0A316P0Q6-F1
#
_entry.id   AF-A0A316P0Q6-F1
#
_cell.length_a   1.000
_cell.length_b   1.000
_cell.length_c   1.000
_cell.angle_alpha   90.00
_cell.angle_beta   90.00
_cell.angle_gamma   90.00
#
_symmetry.space_group_name_H-M   'P 1'
#
loop_
_entity.id
_entity.type
_entity.pdbx_description
1 polymer ?
#
loop_
_entity_poly.entity_id
_entity_poly.type
_entity_poly.pdbx_seq_one_letter_code
_entity_poly.pdbx_strand_id
1 'polypeptide(L)'
;MTQYGLLIDYEFCTGCQSCEVSCKEEHDFPIGKWGIRVLDDGPWQKDDSKNIGNCYNWNKIPTPTDLCDLCIDRLRDGREPVCMHNCLADVIRFGTIDEMAEELKRKPKQVLWTPCDINL
;
A
#
# COMPACT_ATOMS: atom_id res chain seq x y z
N MET A 1 6.11 9.39 -21.09
CA MET A 1 7.02 9.06 -19.98
C MET A 1 6.47 7.83 -19.29
N THR A 2 7.33 6.90 -18.90
CA THR A 2 6.93 5.72 -18.12
C THR A 2 6.48 6.18 -16.74
N GLN A 3 5.26 5.80 -16.33
CA GLN A 3 4.73 6.12 -15.02
C GLN A 3 4.82 4.88 -14.11
N TYR A 4 5.08 5.11 -12.84
CA TYR A 4 5.24 4.08 -11.83
C TYR A 4 4.19 4.24 -10.74
N GLY A 5 3.91 3.14 -10.04
CA GLY A 5 2.93 3.12 -8.97
C GLY A 5 3.13 1.98 -8.00
N LEU A 6 2.25 1.92 -7.02
CA LEU A 6 2.17 0.84 -6.05
C LEU A 6 0.87 0.07 -6.24
N LEU A 7 0.97 -1.25 -6.38
CA LEU A 7 -0.17 -2.16 -6.30
C LEU A 7 -0.28 -2.69 -4.88
N ILE A 8 -1.42 -2.48 -4.25
CA ILE A 8 -1.64 -2.78 -2.84
C ILE A 8 -2.82 -3.75 -2.68
N ASP A 9 -2.55 -4.98 -2.24
CA ASP A 9 -3.54 -6.01 -1.89
C ASP A 9 -3.93 -5.93 -0.41
N TYR A 10 -4.92 -5.10 -0.09
CA TYR A 10 -5.31 -4.90 1.30
C TYR A 10 -6.10 -6.08 1.90
N GLU A 11 -6.46 -7.12 1.13
CA GLU A 11 -7.17 -8.28 1.66
C GLU A 11 -6.34 -9.06 2.68
N PHE A 12 -5.02 -9.14 2.47
CA PHE A 12 -4.11 -9.90 3.34
C PHE A 12 -3.26 -9.00 4.24
N CYS A 13 -3.50 -7.69 4.24
CA CYS A 13 -2.78 -6.80 5.12
C CYS A 13 -3.10 -7.15 6.59
N THR A 14 -2.07 -7.48 7.35
CA THR A 14 -2.18 -7.85 8.77
C THR A 14 -2.24 -6.63 9.71
N GLY A 15 -2.01 -5.42 9.17
CA GLY A 15 -1.94 -4.19 9.96
C GLY A 15 -0.72 -4.10 10.88
N CYS A 16 0.39 -4.78 10.55
CA CYS A 16 1.61 -4.79 11.35
C CYS A 16 2.36 -3.44 11.45
N GLN A 17 1.97 -2.43 10.64
CA GLN A 17 2.57 -1.08 10.59
C GLN A 17 4.06 -1.03 10.20
N SER A 18 4.65 -2.16 9.76
CA SER A 18 6.05 -2.22 9.31
C SER A 18 6.33 -1.24 8.16
N CYS A 19 5.40 -1.11 7.20
CA CYS A 19 5.53 -0.15 6.10
C CYS A 19 5.52 1.31 6.58
N GLU A 20 4.79 1.66 7.64
CA GLU A 20 4.76 3.02 8.19
C GLU A 20 6.08 3.37 8.86
N VAL A 21 6.54 2.49 9.77
CA VAL A 21 7.74 2.73 10.57
C VAL A 21 8.96 2.79 9.65
N SER A 22 9.10 1.82 8.74
CA SER A 22 10.23 1.79 7.81
C SER A 22 10.23 2.97 6.83
N CYS A 23 9.06 3.39 6.33
CA CYS A 23 8.94 4.58 5.48
C CYS A 23 9.34 5.85 6.23
N LYS A 24 8.90 5.97 7.48
CA LYS A 24 9.25 7.10 8.34
C LYS A 24 10.73 7.18 8.63
N GLU A 25 11.37 6.05 8.97
CA GLU A 25 12.81 6.00 9.25
C GLU A 25 13.64 6.29 8.00
N GLU A 26 13.27 5.76 6.83
CA GLU A 26 14.00 6.02 5.58
C GLU A 26 14.00 7.51 5.18
N HIS A 27 12.91 8.23 5.44
CA HIS A 27 12.73 9.63 5.01
C HIS A 27 12.83 10.64 6.15
N ASP A 28 13.12 10.19 7.38
CA ASP A 28 13.15 11.01 8.59
C ASP A 28 11.91 11.90 8.78
N PHE A 29 10.71 11.36 8.52
CA PHE A 29 9.49 12.16 8.59
C PHE A 29 9.19 12.59 10.04
N PRO A 30 8.72 13.85 10.25
CA PRO A 30 8.39 14.33 11.59
C PRO A 30 7.20 13.59 12.19
N ILE A 31 7.02 13.73 13.50
CA ILE A 31 5.87 13.17 14.22
C ILE A 31 4.56 13.70 13.60
N GLY A 32 3.61 12.80 13.35
CA GLY A 32 2.32 13.14 12.75
C GLY A 32 2.33 13.26 11.22
N LYS A 33 3.42 12.90 10.55
CA LYS A 33 3.54 12.81 9.10
C LYS A 33 3.98 11.40 8.69
N TRP A 34 3.51 10.96 7.53
CA TRP A 34 3.75 9.62 6.98
C TRP A 34 3.77 9.69 5.46
N GLY A 35 4.66 8.95 4.80
CA GLY A 35 4.55 8.66 3.36
C GLY A 35 3.56 7.54 3.05
N ILE A 36 3.32 6.62 3.99
CA ILE A 36 2.29 5.58 3.91
C ILE A 36 1.70 5.34 5.29
N ARG A 37 0.39 5.11 5.36
CA ARG A 37 -0.34 4.86 6.61
C ARG A 37 -1.33 3.71 6.46
N VAL A 38 -1.36 2.80 7.42
CA VAL A 38 -2.36 1.76 7.56
C VAL A 38 -3.60 2.37 8.20
N LEU A 39 -4.70 2.37 7.45
CA LEU A 39 -6.00 2.84 7.88
C LEU A 39 -6.90 1.65 8.22
N ASP A 40 -7.72 1.83 9.24
CA ASP A 40 -8.69 0.83 9.68
C ASP A 40 -10.03 1.11 9.02
N ASP A 41 -10.57 0.12 8.31
CA ASP A 41 -11.94 0.10 7.81
C ASP A 41 -12.74 -0.99 8.55
N GLY A 42 -13.52 -0.57 9.54
CA GLY A 42 -14.29 -1.45 10.42
C GLY A 42 -13.74 -1.56 11.85
N PRO A 43 -14.35 -2.42 12.69
CA PRO A 43 -15.32 -3.43 12.31
C PRO A 43 -16.73 -2.89 12.05
N TRP A 44 -17.37 -3.34 10.96
CA TRP A 44 -18.81 -3.15 10.72
C TRP A 44 -19.42 -4.41 10.08
N GLN A 45 -20.70 -4.68 10.37
CA GLN A 45 -21.37 -5.89 9.91
C GLN A 45 -21.74 -5.75 8.43
N LYS A 46 -21.28 -6.71 7.61
CA LYS A 46 -21.71 -6.83 6.22
C LYS A 46 -23.10 -7.46 6.23
N ASP A 47 -24.07 -6.82 5.59
CA ASP A 47 -25.47 -7.30 5.52
C ASP A 47 -25.58 -8.49 4.54
N ASP A 48 -24.82 -9.52 4.83
CA ASP A 48 -24.72 -10.73 4.05
C ASP A 48 -25.70 -11.73 4.66
N SER A 49 -26.95 -11.72 4.18
CA SER A 49 -28.04 -12.61 4.59
C SER A 49 -27.74 -14.13 4.49
N LYS A 50 -26.52 -14.50 4.07
CA LYS A 50 -26.04 -15.87 3.91
C LYS A 50 -25.29 -16.43 5.12
N ASN A 51 -24.77 -15.58 6.02
CA ASN A 51 -24.08 -16.02 7.23
C ASN A 51 -24.67 -15.30 8.44
N ILE A 52 -25.45 -16.04 9.23
CA ILE A 52 -26.07 -15.62 10.49
C ILE A 52 -25.03 -14.85 11.34
N GLY A 53 -25.08 -13.52 11.31
CA GLY A 53 -24.38 -12.61 12.24
C GLY A 53 -22.85 -12.47 12.16
N ASN A 54 -22.13 -13.29 11.38
CA ASN A 54 -20.65 -13.41 11.51
C ASN A 54 -19.82 -12.86 10.33
N CYS A 55 -20.43 -12.15 9.39
CA CYS A 55 -19.69 -11.46 8.31
C CYS A 55 -19.40 -10.01 8.72
N TYR A 56 -18.13 -9.70 9.01
CA TYR A 56 -17.67 -8.34 9.29
C TYR A 56 -16.66 -7.88 8.26
N ASN A 57 -16.68 -6.59 7.98
CA ASN A 57 -15.56 -5.92 7.34
C ASN A 57 -14.62 -5.43 8.44
N TRP A 58 -13.33 -5.75 8.32
CA TRP A 58 -12.29 -5.29 9.24
C TRP A 58 -10.96 -5.18 8.50
N ASN A 59 -10.95 -4.41 7.42
CA ASN A 59 -9.77 -4.30 6.58
C ASN A 59 -8.72 -3.38 7.23
N LYS A 60 -7.46 -3.70 7.00
CA LYS A 60 -6.31 -2.83 7.24
C LYS A 60 -5.82 -2.38 5.88
N ILE A 61 -5.87 -1.08 5.60
CA ILE A 61 -5.61 -0.54 4.26
C ILE A 61 -4.34 0.30 4.31
N PRO A 62 -3.19 -0.20 3.84
CA PRO A 62 -2.01 0.64 3.67
C PRO A 62 -2.27 1.62 2.53
N THR A 63 -2.29 2.91 2.85
CA THR A 63 -2.60 4.01 1.93
C THR A 63 -1.39 4.93 1.84
N PRO A 64 -0.72 5.01 0.68
CA PRO A 64 0.28 6.03 0.43
C PRO A 64 -0.34 7.43 0.54
N THR A 65 0.43 8.40 1.00
CA THR A 65 -0.01 9.80 1.16
C THR A 65 0.65 10.69 0.11
N ASP A 66 0.31 11.98 0.11
CA ASP A 66 0.95 12.99 -0.73
C ASP A 66 2.44 13.19 -0.43
N LEU A 67 2.98 12.60 0.66
CA LEU A 67 4.42 12.60 0.95
C LEU A 67 5.15 11.39 0.35
N CYS A 68 4.46 10.45 -0.28
CA CYS A 68 5.09 9.31 -0.91
C CYS A 68 5.77 9.72 -2.23
N ASP A 69 7.06 9.42 -2.32
CA ASP A 69 7.93 9.71 -3.46
C ASP A 69 8.34 8.42 -4.23
N LEU A 70 7.64 7.31 -3.99
CA LEU A 70 7.99 5.97 -4.47
C LEU A 70 9.42 5.52 -4.10
N CYS A 71 10.03 6.12 -3.08
CA CYS A 71 11.41 5.90 -2.67
C CYS A 71 12.40 6.09 -3.82
N ILE A 72 12.32 7.23 -4.52
CA ILE A 72 13.13 7.51 -5.71
C ILE A 72 14.64 7.29 -5.50
N ASP A 73 15.18 7.66 -4.35
CA ASP A 73 16.61 7.49 -4.07
C ASP A 73 16.99 6.02 -3.85
N ARG A 74 16.10 5.22 -3.25
CA ARG A 74 16.30 3.76 -3.16
C ARG A 74 16.29 3.12 -4.54
N LEU A 75 15.35 3.52 -5.41
CA LEU A 75 15.26 3.01 -6.77
C LEU A 75 16.52 3.34 -7.59
N ARG A 76 17.08 4.55 -7.44
CA ARG A 76 18.36 4.94 -8.06
C ARG A 76 19.53 4.06 -7.62
N ASP A 77 19.50 3.58 -6.39
CA ASP A 77 20.49 2.63 -5.85
C ASP A 77 20.19 1.16 -6.24
N GLY A 78 19.16 0.90 -7.05
CA GLY A 78 18.73 -0.46 -7.40
C GLY A 78 18.05 -1.21 -6.25
N ARG A 79 17.58 -0.49 -5.22
CA ARG A 79 16.86 -1.03 -4.07
C ARG A 79 15.35 -0.89 -4.27
N GLU A 80 14.59 -1.83 -3.74
CA GLU A 80 13.13 -1.78 -3.71
C GLU A 80 12.63 -0.63 -2.81
N PRO A 81 11.42 -0.07 -3.07
CA PRO A 81 10.79 0.85 -2.14
C PRO A 81 10.66 0.25 -0.75
N VAL A 82 10.90 1.07 0.27
CA VAL A 82 11.05 0.58 1.65
C VAL A 82 9.77 -0.08 2.18
N CYS A 83 8.60 0.40 1.78
CA CYS A 83 7.31 -0.16 2.17
C CYS A 83 7.03 -1.53 1.55
N MET A 84 7.47 -1.77 0.30
CA MET A 84 7.44 -3.08 -0.35
C MET A 84 8.41 -4.03 0.35
N HIS A 85 9.66 -3.60 0.52
CA HIS A 85 10.73 -4.40 1.11
C HIS A 85 10.40 -4.92 2.52
N ASN A 86 9.73 -4.11 3.33
CA ASN A 86 9.39 -4.43 4.72
C ASN A 86 7.97 -4.96 4.91
N CYS A 87 7.24 -5.27 3.83
CA CYS A 87 5.88 -5.78 3.92
C CYS A 87 5.87 -7.24 4.38
N LEU A 88 5.53 -7.48 5.66
CA LEU A 88 5.50 -8.83 6.24
C LEU A 88 4.45 -9.77 5.62
N ALA A 89 3.49 -9.21 4.88
CA ALA A 89 2.43 -9.96 4.21
C ALA A 89 2.60 -10.04 2.69
N ASP A 90 3.67 -9.45 2.13
CA ASP A 90 3.92 -9.34 0.67
C ASP A 90 2.72 -8.78 -0.12
N VAL A 91 2.09 -7.72 0.41
CA VAL A 91 0.89 -7.11 -0.18
C VAL A 91 1.14 -5.78 -0.90
N ILE A 92 2.37 -5.28 -0.94
CA ILE A 92 2.73 -4.04 -1.61
C ILE A 92 3.72 -4.38 -2.71
N ARG A 93 3.39 -4.08 -3.97
CA ARG A 93 4.29 -4.23 -5.12
C ARG A 93 4.54 -2.90 -5.80
N PHE A 94 5.72 -2.75 -6.36
CA PHE A 94 6.13 -1.60 -7.16
C PHE A 94 6.41 -2.03 -8.60
N GLY A 95 6.03 -1.19 -9.55
CA GLY A 95 6.32 -1.40 -10.97
C GLY A 95 5.79 -0.27 -11.83
N THR A 96 5.88 -0.45 -13.15
CA THR A 96 5.22 0.47 -14.07
C THR A 96 3.70 0.33 -13.94
N ILE A 97 2.97 1.40 -14.26
CA ILE A 97 1.49 1.37 -14.20
C ILE A 97 0.93 0.25 -15.08
N ASP A 98 1.50 0.03 -16.27
CA ASP A 98 1.01 -0.99 -17.20
C ASP A 98 1.20 -2.41 -16.62
N GLU A 99 2.38 -2.70 -16.05
CA GLU A 99 2.65 -3.98 -15.39
C GLU A 99 1.72 -4.20 -14.19
N MET A 100 1.55 -3.17 -13.35
CA MET A 100 0.71 -3.25 -12.15
C MET A 100 -0.79 -3.34 -12.51
N ALA A 101 -1.22 -2.70 -13.60
CA ALA A 101 -2.58 -2.80 -14.11
C ALA A 101 -2.88 -4.20 -14.67
N GLU A 102 -1.91 -4.87 -15.30
CA GLU A 102 -2.07 -6.28 -15.69
C GLU A 102 -2.11 -7.21 -14.47
N GLU A 103 -1.27 -6.97 -13.45
CA GLU A 103 -1.31 -7.77 -12.22
C GLU A 103 -2.62 -7.58 -11.45
N LEU A 104 -3.14 -6.36 -11.37
CA LEU A 104 -4.44 -6.03 -10.77
C LEU A 104 -5.60 -6.87 -11.33
N LYS A 105 -5.54 -7.31 -12.59
CA LYS A 105 -6.58 -8.17 -13.19
C LYS A 105 -6.64 -9.56 -12.57
N ARG A 106 -5.60 -10.02 -11.88
CA ARG A 106 -5.51 -11.38 -11.34
C ARG A 106 -6.44 -11.61 -10.16
N LYS A 107 -6.78 -10.57 -9.40
CA LYS A 107 -7.50 -10.71 -8.13
C LYS A 107 -8.28 -9.43 -7.77
N PRO A 108 -9.48 -9.54 -7.16
CA PRO A 108 -10.15 -8.38 -6.57
C PRO A 108 -9.47 -7.87 -5.29
N LYS A 109 -9.97 -6.76 -4.74
CA LYS A 109 -9.52 -6.12 -3.48
C LYS A 109 -8.07 -5.65 -3.47
N GLN A 110 -7.66 -5.06 -4.58
CA GLN A 110 -6.38 -4.38 -4.69
C GLN A 110 -6.62 -2.92 -5.13
N VAL A 111 -5.67 -2.04 -4.80
CA VAL A 111 -5.65 -0.65 -5.25
C VAL A 111 -4.35 -0.40 -5.99
N LEU A 112 -4.43 0.15 -7.19
CA LEU A 112 -3.29 0.72 -7.89
C LEU A 112 -3.24 2.21 -7.56
N TRP A 113 -2.17 2.62 -6.87
CA TRP A 113 -1.95 4.00 -6.46
C TRP A 113 -0.79 4.63 -7.24
N THR A 114 -0.94 5.90 -7.58
CA THR A 114 0.04 6.69 -8.32
C THR A 114 0.24 8.05 -7.64
N PRO A 115 1.48 8.51 -7.47
CA PRO A 115 1.77 9.82 -6.87
C PRO A 115 1.40 10.98 -7.81
N CYS A 116 1.16 12.17 -7.25
CA CYS A 116 1.09 13.41 -8.01
C CYS A 116 2.51 13.87 -8.37
N ASP A 117 2.90 13.63 -9.63
CA ASP A 117 4.14 14.11 -10.26
C ASP A 117 5.45 13.63 -9.63
N ILE A 118 5.94 12.48 -10.11
CA ILE A 118 7.32 12.06 -9.88
C ILE A 118 8.03 11.95 -11.24
N ASN A 119 8.98 12.84 -11.48
CA ASN A 119 9.93 12.71 -12.57
C ASN A 119 11.03 11.73 -12.14
N LEU A 120 10.81 10.45 -12.39
CA LEU A 120 11.86 9.43 -12.32
C LEU A 120 12.89 9.63 -13.43
#